data_AF-A0A8B3PLC0-F1
#
_entry.id   AF-A0A8B3PLC0-F1
#
_cell.length_a   1.000
_cell.length_b   1.000
_cell.length_c   1.000
_cell.angle_alpha   90.00
_cell.angle_beta   90.00
_cell.angle_gamma   90.00
#
_symmetry.space_group_name_H-M   'P 1'
#
loop_
_entity.id
_entity.type
_entity.pdbx_description
1 polymer ?
#
loop_
_entity_poly.entity_id
_entity_poly.type
_entity_poly.pdbx_seq_one_letter_code
_entity_poly.pdbx_strand_id
1 'polypeptide(L)' 'LKTLKGLTPYEFICKAWASQPERFKLDPLQQMPGLNI' A
#
# COMPACT_ATOMS: atom_id res chain seq x y z
N LEU A 1 -5.30 -23.97 2.93
CA LEU A 1 -5.17 -22.50 2.90
C LEU A 1 -5.68 -22.01 1.55
N LYS A 2 -6.85 -21.37 1.51
CA LYS A 2 -7.45 -20.88 0.26
C LYS A 2 -6.83 -19.53 -0.10
N THR A 3 -5.91 -19.50 -1.05
CA THR A 3 -5.40 -18.26 -1.66
C THR A 3 -6.47 -17.73 -2.60
N LEU A 4 -7.09 -16.60 -2.25
CA LEU A 4 -8.23 -16.03 -2.98
C LEU A 4 -7.93 -15.59 -4.44
N LYS A 5 -6.70 -15.73 -4.94
CA LYS A 5 -6.35 -15.45 -6.34
C LYS A 5 -4.98 -15.97 -6.81
N GLY A 6 -4.34 -16.86 -6.06
CA GLY A 6 -2.97 -17.33 -6.36
C GLY A 6 -1.88 -16.27 -6.29
N LEU A 7 -2.22 -15.00 -6.03
CA LEU A 7 -1.26 -13.92 -5.84
C LEU A 7 -0.76 -13.93 -4.41
N THR A 8 0.55 -13.95 -4.26
CA THR A 8 1.20 -13.68 -2.99
C THR A 8 0.87 -12.25 -2.54
N PRO A 9 0.82 -11.98 -1.22
CA PRO A 9 0.60 -10.62 -0.72
C PRO A 9 1.55 -9.59 -1.35
N TYR A 10 2.79 -10.00 -1.61
CA TYR A 10 3.80 -9.20 -2.29
C TYR A 10 3.39 -8.79 -3.71
N GLU A 11 2.94 -9.75 -4.53
CA GLU A 11 2.51 -9.46 -5.90
C GLU A 11 1.27 -8.56 -5.95
N PHE A 12 0.36 -8.71 -4.97
CA PHE A 12 -0.79 -7.82 -4.83
C PHE A 12 -0.33 -6.37 -4.58
N ILE A 13 0.62 -6.18 -3.65
CA ILE A 13 1.18 -4.86 -3.33
C ILE A 13 1.90 -4.27 -4.55
N CYS A 14 2.76 -5.03 -5.22
CA CYS A 14 3.47 -4.57 -6.43
C CYS A 14 2.50 -4.17 -7.55
N LYS A 15 1.44 -4.96 -7.79
CA LYS A 15 0.41 -4.60 -8.79
C LYS A 15 -0.36 -3.36 -8.39
N ALA A 16 -0.71 -3.22 -7.11
CA ALA A 16 -1.39 -2.05 -6.59
C ALA A 16 -0.53 -0.78 -6.72
N TRP A 17 0.76 -0.87 -6.42
CA TRP A 17 1.76 0.20 -6.60
C TRP A 17 1.90 0.61 -8.07
N ALA A 18 2.02 -0.36 -8.99
CA ALA A 18 2.15 -0.06 -10.41
C ALA A 18 0.87 0.53 -11.02
N SER A 19 -0.30 0.08 -10.58
CA SER A 19 -1.59 0.53 -11.12
C SER A 19 -2.04 1.87 -10.55
N GLN A 20 -1.71 2.16 -9.29
CA GLN A 20 -2.15 3.35 -8.57
C GLN A 20 -1.01 3.91 -7.71
N PRO A 21 0.08 4.38 -8.34
CA PRO A 21 1.22 4.93 -7.60
C PRO A 21 0.84 6.16 -6.77
N GLU A 22 -0.20 6.89 -7.18
CA GLU A 22 -0.67 8.10 -6.50
C GLU A 22 -1.29 7.82 -5.12
N ARG A 23 -1.86 6.63 -4.92
CA ARG A 23 -2.38 6.21 -3.61
C ARG A 23 -1.31 5.89 -2.58
N PHE A 24 -0.10 5.58 -3.06
CA PHE A 24 1.06 5.24 -2.23
C PHE A 24 2.14 6.30 -2.30
N LYS A 25 1.96 7.36 -3.11
CA LYS A 25 2.74 8.59 -2.95
C LYS A 25 2.46 9.06 -1.54
N LEU A 26 3.53 9.13 -0.77
CA LEU A 26 3.54 9.65 0.59
C LEU A 26 3.13 11.11 0.51
N ASP A 27 1.83 11.37 0.52
CA ASP A 27 1.33 12.73 0.49
C ASP A 27 1.79 13.35 1.82
N PRO A 28 2.55 14.45 1.82
CA PRO A 28 3.02 15.08 3.05
C PRO A 28 1.86 15.38 4.01
N LEU A 29 0.65 15.58 3.46
CA LEU A 29 -0.58 15.77 4.20
C LEU A 29 -1.03 14.52 4.98
N GLN A 30 -0.77 13.31 4.46
CA GLN A 30 -1.05 12.04 5.13
C GLN A 30 0.01 11.70 6.19
N GLN A 31 1.16 12.36 6.14
CA GLN A 31 2.20 12.30 7.17
C GLN A 31 1.99 13.41 8.19
N MET A 32 0.91 13.30 8.96
CA MET A 32 0.92 13.83 10.33
C MET A 32 1.10 12.65 11.27
N PRO A 33 2.34 12.17 11.52
CA PRO A 33 2.58 11.42 12.75
C PRO A 33 2.29 12.40 13.87
N GLY A 34 1.07 12.32 14.43
CA GLY A 34 0.72 13.08 15.61
C GLY A 34 1.86 12.93 16.63
N LEU A 35 2.31 14.05 17.16
CA LEU A 35 3.36 14.12 18.16
C LEU A 35 3.04 13.06 19.23
N ASN A 36 3.82 11.98 19.28
CA ASN A 36 3.78 11.05 20.40
C ASN A 36 4.41 11.81 21.57
N ILE A 37 3.58 12.58 22.27
CA ILE A 37 3.88 13.08 23.61
C ILE A 37 3.46 12.03 24.63
#